data_AF-A0A815UUC3-F1
#
_entry.id   AF-A0A815UUC3-F1
#
_cell.length_a   1.000
_cell.length_b   1.000
_cell.length_c   1.000
_cell.angle_alpha   90.00
_cell.angle_beta   90.00
_cell.angle_gamma   90.00
#
_symmetry.space_group_name_H-M   'P 1'
#
loop_
_entity.id
_entity.type
_entity.pdbx_description
1 polymer ?
#
loop_
_entity_poly.entity_id
_entity_poly.type
_entity_poly.pdbx_seq_one_letter_code
_entity_poly.pdbx_strand_id
1 'polypeptide(L)'
;HNALKSYVLCFLPLHGSHMDNLLLQTYETVVNMFDIQAKLVRLVTENAANYIKAFENLIIPGFEHYFDIEDNDNDEAESDIDLDWYSDDD
;
A
#
# COMPACT_ATOMS: atom_id res chain seq x y z
N HIS A 1 16.08 19.32 -22.82
CA HIS A 1 15.05 18.63 -22.00
C HIS A 1 15.16 17.14 -22.24
N ASN A 2 15.56 16.35 -21.22
CA ASN A 2 15.43 14.91 -21.29
C ASN A 2 14.03 14.54 -20.79
N ALA A 3 13.22 13.94 -21.66
CA ALA A 3 11.92 13.41 -21.26
C ALA A 3 12.13 12.16 -20.37
N LEU A 4 11.31 12.03 -19.33
CA LEU A 4 11.23 10.80 -18.56
C LEU A 4 10.70 9.68 -19.45
N LYS A 5 11.26 8.48 -19.30
CA LYS A 5 10.83 7.28 -20.01
C LYS A 5 10.39 6.24 -18.99
N SER A 6 9.26 5.60 -19.26
CA SER A 6 8.73 4.49 -18.47
C SER A 6 8.82 3.21 -19.28
N TYR A 7 9.19 2.12 -18.62
CA TYR A 7 9.25 0.79 -19.21
C TYR A 7 8.48 -0.18 -18.32
N VAL A 8 7.74 -1.10 -18.95
CA VAL A 8 7.13 -2.23 -18.25
C VAL A 8 8.14 -3.37 -18.24
N LEU A 9 8.52 -3.85 -17.06
CA LEU A 9 9.46 -4.95 -16.91
C LEU A 9 8.77 -6.32 -17.03
N CYS A 10 7.60 -6.47 -16.40
CA CYS A 10 6.84 -7.71 -16.42
C CYS A 10 5.33 -7.46 -16.23
N PHE A 11 4.54 -8.46 -16.59
CA PHE A 11 3.12 -8.57 -16.30
C PHE A 11 2.83 -10.00 -15.83
N LEU A 12 2.35 -10.16 -14.60
CA LEU A 12 2.13 -11.46 -13.98
C LEU A 12 0.69 -11.55 -13.45
N PRO A 13 -0.11 -12.52 -13.90
CA PRO A 13 -1.44 -12.69 -13.38
C PRO A 13 -1.41 -13.41 -12.02
N LEU A 14 -2.01 -12.80 -11.01
CA LEU A 14 -2.11 -13.35 -9.66
C LEU A 14 -3.53 -13.89 -9.42
N HIS A 15 -3.63 -15.11 -8.91
CA HIS A 15 -4.90 -15.77 -8.62
C HIS A 15 -4.80 -16.50 -7.28
N GLY A 16 -5.90 -16.50 -6.53
CA GLY A 16 -6.03 -17.27 -5.29
C GLY A 16 -6.51 -16.45 -4.10
N SER A 17 -6.43 -17.06 -2.92
CA SER A 17 -6.67 -16.45 -1.60
C SER A 17 -5.36 -15.99 -0.97
N HIS A 18 -5.41 -15.15 0.07
CA HIS A 18 -4.22 -14.58 0.75
C HIS A 18 -3.38 -13.69 -0.18
N MET A 19 -4.05 -12.71 -0.80
CA MET A 19 -3.43 -11.82 -1.78
C MET A 19 -2.29 -10.99 -1.21
N ASP A 20 -2.33 -10.65 0.08
CA ASP A 20 -1.26 -9.95 0.80
C ASP A 20 0.09 -10.70 0.71
N ASN A 21 0.11 -11.97 1.10
CA ASN A 21 1.33 -12.79 1.02
C ASN A 21 1.79 -13.01 -0.43
N LEU A 22 0.84 -13.23 -1.34
CA LEU A 22 1.14 -13.47 -2.75
C LEU A 22 1.77 -12.23 -3.41
N LEU A 23 1.30 -11.03 -3.05
CA LEU A 23 1.84 -9.75 -3.52
C LEU A 23 3.29 -9.57 -3.09
N LEU A 24 3.59 -9.79 -1.80
CA LEU A 24 4.96 -9.63 -1.28
C LEU A 24 5.94 -10.62 -1.94
N GLN A 25 5.57 -11.90 -2.01
CA GLN A 25 6.41 -12.92 -2.66
C GLN A 25 6.64 -12.63 -4.14
N THR A 26 5.61 -12.15 -4.84
CA THR A 26 5.72 -11.78 -6.25
C THR A 26 6.65 -10.59 -6.42
N TYR A 27 6.52 -9.57 -5.58
CA TYR A 27 7.41 -8.43 -5.56
C TYR A 27 8.87 -8.85 -5.36
N GLU A 28 9.17 -9.64 -4.32
CA GLU A 28 10.53 -10.13 -4.05
C GLU A 28 11.08 -10.94 -5.23
N THR A 29 10.26 -11.80 -5.82
CA THR A 29 10.64 -12.61 -6.99
C THR A 29 10.99 -11.72 -8.18
N VAL A 30 10.16 -10.73 -8.50
CA VAL A 30 10.38 -9.82 -9.64
C VAL A 30 11.63 -8.99 -9.42
N VAL A 31 11.80 -8.42 -8.23
CA VAL A 31 12.94 -7.56 -7.94
C VAL A 31 14.26 -8.33 -8.01
N ASN A 32 14.29 -9.55 -7.49
CA ASN A 32 15.44 -10.44 -7.59
C ASN A 32 15.69 -10.90 -9.03
N MET A 33 14.62 -11.23 -9.78
CA MET A 33 14.72 -11.69 -11.17
C MET A 33 15.37 -10.64 -12.08
N PHE A 34 15.09 -9.36 -11.86
CA PHE A 34 15.67 -8.26 -12.64
C PHE A 34 16.93 -7.63 -12.00
N ASP A 35 17.35 -8.08 -10.82
CA ASP A 35 18.47 -7.54 -10.04
C ASP A 35 18.37 -6.00 -9.88
N ILE A 36 17.18 -5.53 -9.47
CA ILE A 36 16.89 -4.09 -9.34
C ILE A 36 16.78 -3.60 -7.90
N GLN A 37 16.98 -4.47 -6.89
CA GLN A 37 16.82 -4.11 -5.47
C GLN A 37 17.59 -2.83 -5.10
N ALA A 38 18.86 -2.72 -5.53
CA ALA A 38 19.71 -1.56 -5.26
C ALA A 38 19.33 -0.28 -6.03
N LYS A 39 18.37 -0.37 -6.95
CA LYS A 39 17.86 0.74 -7.79
C LYS A 39 16.44 1.13 -7.42
N LEU A 40 15.80 0.42 -6.50
CA LEU A 40 14.46 0.75 -6.03
C LEU A 40 14.52 2.00 -5.16
N VAL A 41 13.67 2.96 -5.50
CA VAL A 41 13.54 4.22 -4.78
C VAL A 41 12.14 4.45 -4.24
N ARG A 42 11.13 3.81 -4.84
CA ARG A 42 9.74 3.99 -4.43
C ARG A 42 8.91 2.82 -4.89
N LEU A 43 8.02 2.36 -4.03
CA LEU A 43 6.92 1.48 -4.39
C LEU A 43 5.64 2.33 -4.48
N VAL A 44 4.88 2.17 -5.56
CA VAL A 44 3.60 2.87 -5.75
C VAL A 44 2.54 1.80 -5.99
N THR A 45 1.55 1.74 -5.11
CA THR A 45 0.46 0.77 -5.12
C THR A 45 -0.87 1.47 -4.93
N GLU A 46 -1.98 0.75 -5.11
CA GLU A 46 -3.28 1.26 -4.68
C GLU A 46 -3.42 1.24 -3.15
N ASN A 47 -4.29 2.08 -2.61
CA ASN A 47 -4.64 2.11 -1.20
C ASN A 47 -5.74 1.08 -0.90
N ALA A 48 -5.38 -0.20 -0.91
CA ALA A 48 -6.27 -1.30 -0.59
C ALA A 48 -5.66 -2.21 0.49
N ALA A 49 -6.51 -2.79 1.35
CA ALA A 49 -6.07 -3.52 2.55
C ALA A 49 -5.05 -4.64 2.26
N ASN A 50 -5.16 -5.34 1.13
CA ASN A 50 -4.20 -6.39 0.77
C ASN A 50 -2.81 -5.82 0.43
N TYR A 51 -2.74 -4.64 -0.19
CA TYR A 51 -1.47 -3.98 -0.53
C TYR A 51 -0.81 -3.39 0.72
N ILE A 52 -1.60 -2.75 1.59
CA ILE A 52 -1.11 -2.26 2.88
C ILE A 52 -0.48 -3.40 3.66
N LYS A 53 -1.23 -4.49 3.90
CA LYS A 53 -0.73 -5.65 4.65
C LYS A 53 0.48 -6.32 4.01
N ALA A 54 0.55 -6.36 2.68
CA ALA A 54 1.69 -6.95 1.97
C ALA A 54 2.98 -6.14 2.18
N PHE A 55 2.88 -4.81 2.28
CA PHE A 55 4.03 -3.92 2.18
C PHE A 55 4.26 -3.04 3.41
N GLU A 56 3.42 -3.11 4.44
CA GLU A 56 3.53 -2.30 5.68
C GLU A 56 4.88 -2.46 6.39
N ASN A 57 5.48 -3.65 6.30
CA ASN A 57 6.77 -3.96 6.92
C ASN A 57 7.93 -3.97 5.93
N LEU A 58 7.69 -3.56 4.67
CA LEU A 58 8.72 -3.59 3.64
C LEU A 58 9.66 -2.39 3.79
N ILE A 59 10.92 -2.69 4.10
CA ILE A 59 11.98 -1.68 4.15
C ILE A 59 12.63 -1.55 2.78
N ILE A 60 12.48 -0.40 2.13
CA ILE A 60 13.19 -0.06 0.89
C ILE A 60 14.49 0.66 1.27
N PRO A 61 15.67 0.11 0.92
CA PRO A 61 16.94 0.74 1.23
C PRO A 61 17.04 2.18 0.70
N GLY A 62 17.39 3.13 1.56
CA GLY A 62 17.42 4.57 1.27
C GLY A 62 16.09 5.31 1.44
N PHE A 63 15.01 4.61 1.82
CA PHE A 63 13.66 5.14 2.05
C PHE A 63 13.04 4.60 3.35
N GLU A 64 13.88 4.26 4.33
CA GLU A 64 13.52 3.58 5.58
C GLU A 64 12.48 4.34 6.41
N HIS A 65 12.47 5.67 6.32
CA HIS A 65 11.59 6.57 7.08
C HIS A 65 10.41 7.11 6.27
N TYR A 66 10.16 6.57 5.07
CA TYR A 66 9.17 7.13 4.15
C TYR A 66 7.72 6.99 4.68
N PHE A 67 7.46 5.96 5.49
CA PHE A 67 6.15 5.69 6.07
C PHE A 67 5.96 6.28 7.48
N ASP A 68 7.01 6.83 8.10
CA ASP A 68 6.95 7.42 9.44
C ASP A 68 6.16 8.75 9.49
N ILE A 69 5.71 9.26 8.34
CA ILE A 69 5.14 10.60 8.20
C ILE A 69 3.59 10.61 8.19
N GLU A 70 2.92 9.45 8.06
CA GLU A 70 1.45 9.41 7.92
C GLU A 70 0.67 9.14 9.23
N ASP A 71 1.34 9.02 10.37
CA ASP A 71 0.69 8.70 11.67
C ASP A 71 0.29 9.91 12.54
N ASN A 72 0.38 11.14 12.03
CA ASN A 72 0.09 12.35 12.84
C ASN A 72 -1.19 13.12 12.48
N ASP A 73 -2.10 12.53 11.69
CA ASP A 73 -3.45 13.07 11.46
C ASP A 73 -4.52 11.99 11.75
N ASN A 74 -4.45 11.35 12.92
CA ASN A 74 -5.57 10.60 13.50
C ASN A 74 -6.49 11.55 14.30
N ASP A 75 -7.06 12.53 13.61
CA ASP A 75 -8.18 13.34 14.09
C ASP A 75 -9.47 12.81 13.46
N GLU A 76 -10.06 11.77 14.04
CA GLU A 76 -11.52 11.65 14.08
C GLU A 76 -11.92 10.83 15.30
N ALA A 77 -12.25 11.58 16.35
CA ALA A 77 -12.81 11.10 17.59
C ALA A 77 -14.03 10.21 17.35
N GLU A 78 -14.07 9.06 18.03
CA GLU A 78 -15.32 8.38 18.33
C GLU A 78 -16.26 9.41 18.98
N SER A 79 -17.29 9.84 18.23
CA SER A 79 -18.41 10.59 18.77
C SER A 79 -19.62 9.67 18.78
N ASP A 80 -20.08 9.42 20.00
CA ASP A 80 -21.28 8.67 20.34
C ASP A 80 -22.45 9.04 19.42
N ILE A 81 -22.96 8.04 18.69
CA ILE A 81 -24.24 8.15 17.99
C ILE A 81 -25.33 8.14 19.07
N ASP A 82 -25.78 9.32 19.46
CA ASP A 82 -26.97 9.52 20.29
C ASP A 82 -28.20 9.19 19.42
N LEU A 83 -28.88 8.10 19.76
CA LEU A 83 -29.83 7.38 18.90
C LEU A 83 -31.28 7.68 19.31
N ASP A 84 -31.64 8.95 19.56
CA ASP A 84 -32.98 9.33 20.03
C ASP A 84 -33.62 10.46 19.19
N TRP A 85 -33.82 10.24 17.88
CA TRP A 85 -34.70 11.15 17.11
C TRP A 85 -35.58 10.44 16.07
N TYR A 86 -36.59 9.73 16.57
CA TYR A 86 -37.87 9.56 15.88
C TYR A 86 -39.00 9.58 16.91
N SER A 87 -39.40 10.78 17.32
CA SER A 87 -40.74 10.99 17.87
C SER A 87 -41.64 11.28 16.68
N ASP A 88 -42.43 10.29 16.30
CA ASP A 88 -43.55 10.41 15.37
C ASP A 88 -44.69 11.08 16.15
N ASP A 89 -45.06 12.30 15.75
CA ASP A 89 -46.23 13.02 16.27
C ASP A 89 -47.50 12.40 15.63
N ASP A 90 -48.42 11.92 16.47
CA ASP A 90 -49.85 11.67 16.17
C ASP A 90 -50.70 12.88 16.60
#